data_AF-A5JHE6-F1
#
_entry.id   AF-A5JHE6-F1
#
_cell.length_a   1.000
_cell.length_b   1.000
_cell.length_c   1.000
_cell.angle_alpha   90.00
_cell.angle_beta   90.00
_cell.angle_gamma   90.00
#
_symmetry.space_group_name_H-M   'P 1'
#
loop_
_entity.id
_entity.type
_entity.pdbx_description
1 polymer ?
#
loop_
_entity_poly.entity_id
_entity_poly.type
_entity_poly.pdbx_seq_one_letter_code
_entity_poly.pdbx_strand_id
1 'polypeptide(L)'
;VVDTVLEAITLLSASAERSHPSLSLPLVGARYAAELREHAGRLGSQFTAPLASGSPLGQQERDGIPRMLGRIEQLKALLDVKARTSLSDPRIDAALQAQQERYFGQSLPFIAEITARGLAGLPYGMDSAQFVSRHVPGMRSIVDLRDTLHEVGREQTLEKVAAAWRRLRVNALIGC
;
A
#
# COMPACT_ATOMS: atom_id res chain seq x y z
N VAL A 1 -17.85 2.69 -10.65
CA VAL A 1 -16.70 3.41 -11.26
C VAL A 1 -15.37 2.97 -10.65
N VAL A 2 -15.24 2.91 -9.33
CA VAL A 2 -14.00 2.44 -8.66
C VAL A 2 -13.67 0.97 -8.97
N ASP A 3 -14.67 0.07 -8.97
CA ASP A 3 -14.45 -1.36 -9.26
C ASP A 3 -13.95 -1.62 -10.70
N THR A 4 -14.49 -0.90 -11.67
CA THR A 4 -14.12 -1.04 -13.09
C THR A 4 -12.66 -0.63 -13.34
N VAL A 5 -12.18 0.37 -12.61
CA VAL A 5 -10.77 0.82 -12.70
C VAL A 5 -9.85 -0.20 -12.02
N LEU A 6 -10.26 -0.78 -10.88
CA LEU A 6 -9.50 -1.82 -10.19
C LEU A 6 -9.38 -3.10 -11.02
N GLU A 7 -10.46 -3.48 -11.71
CA GLU A 7 -10.49 -4.61 -12.66
C GLU A 7 -9.57 -4.38 -13.86
N ALA A 8 -9.65 -3.20 -14.48
CA ALA A 8 -8.78 -2.86 -15.61
C ALA A 8 -7.30 -2.88 -15.22
N ILE A 9 -6.95 -2.30 -14.05
CA ILE A 9 -5.59 -2.35 -13.50
C ILE A 9 -5.16 -3.80 -13.25
N THR A 10 -6.04 -4.63 -12.71
CA THR A 10 -5.74 -6.04 -12.44
C THR A 10 -5.48 -6.83 -13.72
N LEU A 11 -6.30 -6.64 -14.76
CA LEU A 11 -6.13 -7.29 -16.06
C LEU A 11 -4.85 -6.85 -16.77
N LEU A 12 -4.54 -5.56 -16.74
CA LEU A 12 -3.33 -5.01 -17.36
C LEU A 12 -2.06 -5.47 -16.62
N SER A 13 -2.07 -5.47 -15.28
CA SER A 13 -0.96 -6.01 -14.47
C SER A 13 -0.73 -7.49 -14.75
N ALA A 14 -1.79 -8.30 -14.79
CA ALA A 14 -1.69 -9.73 -15.09
C ALA A 14 -1.21 -10.04 -16.52
N SER A 15 -1.44 -9.13 -17.48
CA SER A 15 -0.89 -9.23 -18.84
C SER A 15 0.60 -8.88 -18.85
N ALA A 16 0.99 -7.79 -18.18
CA ALA A 16 2.39 -7.36 -18.08
C ALA A 16 3.27 -8.39 -17.34
N GLU A 17 2.74 -9.02 -16.29
CA GLU A 17 3.39 -10.10 -15.54
C GLU A 17 3.73 -11.32 -16.41
N ARG A 18 2.78 -11.74 -17.26
CA ARG A 18 2.97 -12.86 -18.19
C ARG A 18 4.05 -12.58 -19.23
N SER A 19 4.16 -11.33 -19.68
CA SER A 19 5.17 -10.92 -20.66
C SER A 19 6.54 -10.67 -20.01
N HIS A 20 6.58 -10.22 -18.76
CA HIS A 20 7.81 -9.86 -18.05
C HIS A 20 7.73 -10.25 -16.56
N PRO A 21 8.17 -11.47 -16.18
CA PRO A 21 8.11 -11.96 -14.79
C PRO A 21 8.79 -11.06 -13.76
N SER A 22 9.81 -10.30 -14.19
CA SER A 22 10.50 -9.30 -13.35
C SER A 22 9.64 -8.10 -12.95
N LEU A 23 8.57 -7.79 -13.70
CA LEU A 23 7.67 -6.68 -13.40
C LEU A 23 6.58 -7.06 -12.41
N SER A 24 6.49 -8.34 -12.03
CA SER A 24 5.47 -8.82 -11.10
C SER A 24 5.58 -8.19 -9.72
N LEU A 25 6.78 -8.01 -9.16
CA LEU A 25 6.93 -7.35 -7.87
C LEU A 25 6.55 -5.86 -7.94
N PRO A 26 7.14 -5.03 -8.84
CA PRO A 26 6.81 -3.61 -8.90
C PRO A 26 5.32 -3.31 -9.14
N LEU A 27 4.67 -4.01 -10.08
CA LEU A 27 3.27 -3.75 -10.43
C LEU A 27 2.29 -4.28 -9.37
N VAL A 28 2.45 -5.54 -8.94
CA VAL A 28 1.55 -6.14 -7.95
C VAL A 28 1.74 -5.48 -6.59
N GLY A 29 2.99 -5.23 -6.21
CA GLY A 29 3.33 -4.52 -4.97
C GLY A 29 2.71 -3.14 -4.95
N ALA A 30 2.82 -2.37 -6.04
CA ALA A 30 2.25 -1.03 -6.10
C ALA A 30 0.71 -1.05 -6.01
N ARG A 31 0.06 -2.04 -6.63
CA ARG A 31 -1.38 -2.24 -6.47
C ARG A 31 -1.75 -2.53 -5.01
N TYR A 32 -1.04 -3.45 -4.35
CA TYR A 32 -1.30 -3.75 -2.93
C TYR A 32 -1.05 -2.55 -2.02
N ALA A 33 0.00 -1.75 -2.29
CA ALA A 33 0.25 -0.51 -1.56
C ALA A 33 -0.86 0.53 -1.78
N ALA A 34 -1.39 0.65 -3.00
CA ALA A 34 -2.53 1.53 -3.29
C ALA A 34 -3.81 1.09 -2.56
N GLU A 35 -4.14 -0.20 -2.60
CA GLU A 35 -5.26 -0.75 -1.83
C GLU A 35 -5.07 -0.55 -0.32
N LEU A 36 -3.85 -0.75 0.18
CA LEU A 36 -3.52 -0.55 1.59
C LEU A 36 -3.76 0.90 2.00
N ARG A 37 -3.33 1.87 1.19
CA ARG A 37 -3.55 3.29 1.46
C ARG A 37 -5.02 3.67 1.49
N GLU A 38 -5.82 3.08 0.61
CA GLU A 38 -7.26 3.30 0.55
C GLU A 38 -7.95 2.76 1.82
N HIS A 39 -7.63 1.52 2.21
CA HIS A 39 -8.16 0.95 3.45
C HIS A 39 -7.68 1.72 4.70
N ALA A 40 -6.42 2.14 4.75
CA ALA A 40 -5.87 2.97 5.83
C ALA A 40 -6.59 4.31 5.96
N GLY A 41 -6.95 4.92 4.83
CA GLY A 41 -7.72 6.17 4.77
C GLY A 41 -9.13 5.98 5.30
N ARG A 42 -9.86 4.96 4.80
CA ARG A 42 -11.21 4.66 5.27
C ARG A 42 -11.27 4.28 6.74
N LEU A 43 -10.26 3.59 7.24
CA LEU A 43 -10.11 3.29 8.66
C LEU A 43 -10.01 4.59 9.47
N GLY A 44 -9.16 5.54 9.04
CA GLY A 44 -9.07 6.86 9.66
C GLY A 44 -10.39 7.61 9.65
N SER A 45 -11.14 7.55 8.55
CA SER A 45 -12.44 8.23 8.42
C SER A 45 -13.52 7.70 9.37
N GLN A 46 -13.40 6.48 9.91
CA GLN A 46 -14.34 5.98 10.93
C GLN A 46 -14.31 6.82 12.21
N PHE A 47 -13.21 7.52 12.47
CA PHE A 47 -13.04 8.30 13.70
C PHE A 47 -13.46 9.75 13.55
N THR A 48 -13.70 10.25 12.33
CA THR A 48 -14.03 11.66 12.08
C THR A 48 -15.28 12.10 12.86
N ALA A 49 -16.39 11.37 12.73
CA ALA A 49 -17.62 11.73 13.43
C ALA A 49 -17.51 11.52 14.96
N PRO A 50 -17.05 10.36 15.46
CA PRO A 50 -16.87 10.14 16.90
C PRO A 50 -15.93 11.15 17.58
N LEU A 51 -14.83 11.54 16.93
CA LEU A 51 -13.91 12.54 17.48
C LEU A 51 -14.48 13.95 17.43
N ALA A 52 -15.26 14.31 16.40
CA ALA A 52 -15.89 15.61 16.30
C ALA A 52 -16.99 15.81 17.35
N SER A 53 -17.75 14.76 17.66
CA SER A 53 -18.83 14.81 18.65
C SER A 53 -18.42 14.39 20.07
N GLY A 54 -17.21 13.84 20.25
CA GLY A 54 -16.78 13.22 21.50
C GLY A 54 -17.58 11.96 21.86
N SER A 55 -18.27 11.35 20.89
CA SER A 55 -19.12 10.18 21.11
C SER A 55 -18.33 8.87 21.12
N PRO A 56 -18.78 7.85 21.87
CA PRO A 56 -18.28 6.49 21.73
C PRO A 56 -18.44 5.97 20.28
N LEU A 57 -17.69 4.91 19.94
CA LEU A 57 -17.86 4.22 18.66
C LEU A 57 -19.22 3.52 18.59
N GLY A 58 -20.01 3.87 17.58
CA GLY A 58 -21.33 3.35 17.32
C GLY A 58 -21.30 1.98 16.62
N GLN A 59 -22.48 1.45 16.30
CA GLN A 59 -22.61 0.13 15.69
C GLN A 59 -21.90 0.04 14.33
N GLN A 60 -21.98 1.10 13.52
CA GLN A 60 -21.32 1.15 12.22
C GLN A 60 -19.80 1.03 12.36
N GLU A 61 -19.19 1.76 13.29
CA GLU A 61 -17.75 1.72 13.52
C GLU A 61 -17.32 0.37 14.11
N ARG A 62 -18.12 -0.20 15.03
CA ARG A 62 -17.89 -1.53 15.65
C ARG A 62 -17.83 -2.64 14.61
N ASP A 63 -18.65 -2.56 13.57
CA ASP A 63 -18.66 -3.55 12.48
C ASP A 63 -17.65 -3.21 11.37
N GLY A 64 -17.42 -1.91 11.12
CA GLY A 64 -16.56 -1.41 10.05
C GLY A 64 -15.07 -1.55 10.34
N ILE A 65 -14.63 -1.15 11.53
CA ILE A 65 -13.21 -1.12 11.92
C ILE A 65 -12.57 -2.52 11.84
N PRO A 66 -13.13 -3.59 12.43
CA PRO A 66 -12.52 -4.92 12.36
C PRO A 66 -12.37 -5.45 10.92
N ARG A 67 -13.37 -5.20 10.06
CA ARG A 67 -13.32 -5.60 8.64
C ARG A 67 -12.17 -4.90 7.91
N MET A 68 -11.97 -3.61 8.16
CA MET A 68 -10.87 -2.86 7.54
C MET A 68 -9.51 -3.30 8.08
N LEU A 69 -9.39 -3.55 9.39
CA LEU A 69 -8.17 -4.08 9.99
C LEU A 69 -7.79 -5.43 9.39
N GLY A 70 -8.74 -6.35 9.24
CA GLY A 70 -8.49 -7.66 8.62
C GLY A 70 -8.00 -7.54 7.17
N ARG A 71 -8.57 -6.60 6.39
CA ARG A 71 -8.10 -6.35 5.02
C ARG A 71 -6.71 -5.70 4.97
N ILE A 72 -6.40 -4.82 5.91
CA ILE A 72 -5.06 -4.22 6.07
C ILE A 72 -4.02 -5.31 6.39
N GLU A 73 -4.35 -6.23 7.29
CA GLU A 73 -3.49 -7.36 7.64
C GLU A 73 -3.28 -8.31 6.46
N GLN A 74 -4.34 -8.61 5.70
CA GLN A 74 -4.23 -9.39 4.47
C GLN A 74 -3.27 -8.74 3.45
N LEU A 75 -3.41 -7.42 3.24
CA LEU A 75 -2.56 -6.68 2.30
C LEU A 75 -1.09 -6.65 2.76
N LYS A 76 -0.85 -6.54 4.07
CA LYS A 76 0.49 -6.69 4.64
C LYS A 76 1.11 -8.04 4.28
N ALA A 77 0.38 -9.13 4.55
CA ALA A 77 0.87 -10.48 4.27
C ALA A 77 1.19 -10.69 2.78
N LEU A 78 0.36 -10.13 1.89
CA LEU A 78 0.59 -10.19 0.44
C LEU A 78 1.85 -9.41 0.01
N LEU A 79 2.10 -8.23 0.60
CA LEU A 79 3.32 -7.47 0.38
C LEU A 79 4.55 -8.22 0.90
N ASP A 80 4.47 -8.80 2.10
CA ASP A 80 5.57 -9.59 2.69
C ASP A 80 5.94 -10.80 1.84
N VAL A 81 4.94 -11.54 1.31
CA VAL A 81 5.17 -12.66 0.39
C VAL A 81 5.86 -12.17 -0.88
N LYS A 82 5.40 -11.05 -1.45
CA LYS A 82 5.98 -10.54 -2.69
C LYS A 82 7.43 -10.10 -2.50
N ALA A 83 7.73 -9.40 -1.40
CA ALA A 83 9.08 -8.98 -1.04
C ALA A 83 10.06 -10.16 -0.93
N ARG A 84 9.64 -11.30 -0.36
CA ARG A 84 10.49 -12.50 -0.24
C ARG A 84 10.75 -13.22 -1.56
N THR A 85 9.84 -13.11 -2.52
CA THR A 85 9.90 -13.87 -3.79
C THR A 85 10.61 -13.13 -4.92
N SER A 86 11.08 -11.90 -4.71
CA SER A 86 11.76 -11.11 -5.74
C SER A 86 13.19 -10.77 -5.32
N LEU A 87 14.09 -10.68 -6.30
CA LEU A 87 15.39 -10.05 -6.11
C LEU A 87 15.14 -8.53 -6.05
N SER A 88 14.94 -8.01 -4.84
CA SER A 88 14.47 -6.64 -4.62
C SER A 88 15.58 -5.61 -4.82
N ASP A 89 15.20 -4.49 -5.42
CA ASP A 89 16.01 -3.28 -5.47
C ASP A 89 16.17 -2.71 -4.03
N PRO A 90 17.36 -2.29 -3.58
CA PRO A 90 17.57 -1.76 -2.23
C PRO A 90 16.64 -0.60 -1.87
N ARG A 91 16.18 0.19 -2.86
CA ARG A 91 15.21 1.26 -2.65
C ARG A 91 13.84 0.71 -2.25
N ILE A 92 13.40 -0.40 -2.86
CA ILE A 92 12.15 -1.09 -2.49
C ILE A 92 12.27 -1.64 -1.07
N ASP A 93 13.39 -2.26 -0.72
CA ASP A 93 13.60 -2.81 0.62
C ASP A 93 13.56 -1.71 1.69
N ALA A 94 14.23 -0.58 1.45
CA ALA A 94 14.18 0.57 2.34
C ALA A 94 12.76 1.14 2.48
N ALA A 95 12.01 1.23 1.38
CA ALA A 95 10.64 1.72 1.40
C ALA A 95 9.67 0.75 2.12
N LEU A 96 9.86 -0.56 1.97
CA LEU A 96 9.11 -1.59 2.71
C LEU A 96 9.41 -1.50 4.21
N GLN A 97 10.67 -1.38 4.60
CA GLN A 97 11.06 -1.21 6.01
C GLN A 97 10.45 0.07 6.61
N ALA A 98 10.57 1.20 5.91
CA ALA A 98 9.98 2.46 6.36
C ALA A 98 8.45 2.36 6.51
N GLN A 99 7.77 1.65 5.61
CA GLN A 99 6.34 1.40 5.69
C GLN A 99 5.98 0.49 6.88
N GLN A 100 6.77 -0.55 7.11
CA GLN A 100 6.62 -1.45 8.24
C GLN A 100 6.79 -0.74 9.58
N GLU A 101 7.79 0.13 9.69
CA GLU A 101 8.03 0.90 10.91
C GLU A 101 6.97 1.97 11.16
N ARG A 102 6.71 2.83 10.16
CA ARG A 102 5.86 4.02 10.35
C ARG A 102 4.37 3.69 10.35
N TYR A 103 3.90 2.87 9.42
CA TYR A 103 2.48 2.54 9.36
C TYR A 103 2.13 1.42 10.34
N PHE A 104 2.75 0.26 10.18
CA PHE A 104 2.40 -0.92 10.98
C PHE A 104 2.98 -0.88 12.40
N GLY A 105 4.15 -0.28 12.60
CA GLY A 105 4.81 -0.19 13.90
C GLY A 105 4.36 0.99 14.77
N GLN A 106 3.84 2.07 14.17
CA GLN A 106 3.48 3.29 14.90
C GLN A 106 2.01 3.68 14.70
N SER A 107 1.59 3.89 13.46
CA SER A 107 0.23 4.37 13.16
C SER A 107 -0.86 3.36 13.53
N LEU A 108 -0.67 2.08 13.22
CA LEU A 108 -1.69 1.06 13.46
C LEU A 108 -1.89 0.74 14.95
N PRO A 109 -0.83 0.64 15.79
CA PRO A 109 -0.98 0.57 17.24
C PRO A 109 -1.70 1.79 17.83
N PHE A 110 -1.40 3.00 17.32
CA PHE A 110 -2.13 4.20 17.71
C PHE A 110 -3.63 4.10 17.38
N ILE A 111 -3.99 3.63 16.18
CA ILE A 111 -5.41 3.40 15.83
C ILE A 111 -6.04 2.36 16.75
N ALA A 112 -5.33 1.29 17.12
CA ALA A 112 -5.82 0.28 18.04
C ALA A 112 -6.12 0.87 19.43
N GLU A 113 -5.27 1.76 19.95
CA GLU A 113 -5.50 2.47 21.22
C GLU A 113 -6.78 3.32 21.16
N ILE A 114 -6.93 4.13 20.11
CA ILE A 114 -8.09 5.01 19.93
C ILE A 114 -9.37 4.18 19.76
N THR A 115 -9.29 3.05 19.06
CA THR A 115 -10.38 2.09 18.93
C THR A 115 -10.81 1.56 20.31
N ALA A 116 -9.86 1.10 21.13
CA ALA A 116 -10.15 0.56 22.45
C ALA A 116 -10.83 1.59 23.36
N ARG A 117 -10.35 2.84 23.37
CA ARG A 117 -10.99 3.95 24.11
C ARG A 117 -12.43 4.19 23.64
N GLY A 118 -12.62 4.29 22.33
CA GLY A 118 -13.93 4.54 21.74
C GLY A 118 -14.94 3.42 21.98
N LEU A 119 -14.49 2.16 22.00
CA LEU A 119 -15.34 1.00 22.37
C LEU A 119 -15.70 1.00 23.85
N ALA A 120 -14.77 1.41 24.72
CA ALA A 120 -14.99 1.52 26.16
C ALA A 120 -15.80 2.76 26.56
N GLY A 121 -16.14 3.65 25.61
CA GLY A 121 -16.80 4.93 25.90
C GLY A 121 -15.93 5.91 26.69
N LEU A 122 -14.61 5.72 26.68
CA LEU A 122 -13.67 6.59 27.34
C LEU A 122 -13.34 7.81 26.45
N PRO A 123 -12.97 8.96 27.04
CA PRO A 123 -12.47 10.09 26.27
C PRO A 123 -11.28 9.69 25.39
N TYR A 124 -11.32 10.07 24.11
CA TYR A 124 -10.22 9.84 23.18
C TYR A 124 -8.94 10.57 23.57
N GLY A 125 -9.05 11.64 24.38
CA GLY A 125 -7.91 12.43 24.84
C GLY A 125 -7.27 13.27 23.74
N MET A 126 -7.96 13.43 22.60
CA MET A 126 -7.54 14.26 21.48
C MET A 126 -8.72 14.70 20.63
N ASP A 127 -8.53 15.79 19.91
CA ASP A 127 -9.48 16.23 18.88
C ASP A 127 -9.20 15.60 17.51
N SER A 128 -10.06 15.90 16.54
CA SER A 128 -9.95 15.39 15.17
C SER A 128 -8.67 15.85 14.47
N ALA A 129 -8.21 17.08 14.72
CA ALA A 129 -7.01 17.62 14.06
C ALA A 129 -5.74 16.92 14.58
N GLN A 130 -5.67 16.69 15.89
CA GLN A 130 -4.61 15.94 16.54
C GLN A 130 -4.58 14.49 16.04
N PHE A 131 -5.74 13.83 15.92
CA PHE A 131 -5.82 12.49 15.35
C PHE A 131 -5.25 12.43 13.93
N VAL A 132 -5.69 13.33 13.05
CA VAL A 132 -5.20 13.42 11.67
C VAL A 132 -3.69 13.66 11.63
N SER A 133 -3.18 14.57 12.45
CA SER A 133 -1.73 14.88 12.50
C SER A 133 -0.86 13.68 12.87
N ARG A 134 -1.39 12.74 13.67
CA ARG A 134 -0.68 11.53 14.10
C ARG A 134 -0.86 10.36 13.12
N HIS A 135 -2.01 10.26 12.47
CA HIS A 135 -2.32 9.16 11.55
C HIS A 135 -1.73 9.36 10.13
N VAL A 136 -1.75 10.59 9.62
CA VAL A 136 -1.33 10.89 8.24
C VAL A 136 0.14 10.55 7.95
N PRO A 137 1.13 10.80 8.84
CA PRO A 137 2.51 10.44 8.58
C PRO A 137 2.73 8.94 8.33
N GLY A 138 2.02 8.06 9.05
CA GLY A 138 2.05 6.63 8.80
C GLY A 138 1.44 6.27 7.45
N MET A 139 0.36 6.93 7.04
CA MET A 139 -0.20 6.72 5.70
C MET A 139 0.73 7.18 4.57
N ARG A 140 1.54 8.21 4.81
CA ARG A 140 2.50 8.73 3.82
C ARG A 140 3.54 7.68 3.44
N SER A 141 4.02 6.86 4.36
CA SER A 141 4.99 5.80 4.04
C SER A 141 4.42 4.73 3.11
N ILE A 142 3.11 4.49 3.11
CA ILE A 142 2.47 3.59 2.14
C ILE A 142 2.52 4.20 0.74
N VAL A 143 2.32 5.51 0.62
CA VAL A 143 2.42 6.24 -0.65
C VAL A 143 3.84 6.23 -1.17
N ASP A 144 4.83 6.49 -0.29
CA ASP A 144 6.24 6.47 -0.67
C ASP A 144 6.67 5.07 -1.16
N LEU A 145 6.18 4.00 -0.53
CA LEU A 145 6.39 2.62 -1.01
C LEU A 145 5.81 2.41 -2.41
N ARG A 146 4.55 2.81 -2.64
CA ARG A 146 3.91 2.68 -3.95
C ARG A 146 4.70 3.43 -5.03
N ASP A 147 5.10 4.66 -4.74
CA ASP A 147 5.80 5.50 -5.70
C ASP A 147 7.20 4.93 -6.00
N THR A 148 7.89 4.39 -5.00
CA THR A 148 9.16 3.67 -5.18
C THR A 148 8.99 2.43 -6.07
N LEU A 149 7.94 1.63 -5.83
CA LEU A 149 7.63 0.46 -6.65
C LEU A 149 7.35 0.86 -8.10
N HIS A 150 6.61 1.95 -8.33
CA HIS A 150 6.38 2.46 -9.68
C HIS A 150 7.68 2.92 -10.37
N GLU A 151 8.53 3.68 -9.69
CA GLU A 151 9.79 4.18 -10.27
C GLU A 151 10.71 3.02 -10.66
N VAL A 152 10.94 2.08 -9.74
CA VAL A 152 11.80 0.91 -10.00
C VAL A 152 11.22 0.05 -11.13
N GLY A 153 9.91 -0.20 -11.14
CA GLY A 153 9.26 -0.95 -12.21
C GLY A 153 9.43 -0.28 -13.58
N ARG A 154 9.36 1.05 -13.62
CA ARG A 154 9.55 1.84 -14.84
C ARG A 154 10.99 1.77 -15.34
N GLU A 155 11.97 1.93 -14.46
CA GLU A 155 13.40 1.80 -14.77
C GLU A 155 13.75 0.41 -15.30
N GLN A 156 13.32 -0.66 -14.62
CA GLN A 156 13.56 -2.04 -15.06
C GLN A 156 12.95 -2.33 -16.45
N THR A 157 11.78 -1.76 -16.74
CA THR A 157 11.15 -1.89 -18.06
C THR A 157 12.00 -1.22 -19.14
N LEU A 158 12.49 0.00 -18.89
CA LEU A 158 13.33 0.75 -19.83
C LEU A 158 14.67 0.04 -20.08
N GLU A 159 15.31 -0.48 -19.05
CA GLU A 159 16.55 -1.26 -19.18
C GLU A 159 16.37 -2.51 -20.05
N LYS A 160 15.25 -3.22 -19.85
CA LYS A 160 14.94 -4.42 -20.63
C LYS A 160 14.67 -4.11 -22.10
N VAL A 161 13.96 -3.01 -22.39
CA VAL A 161 13.75 -2.53 -23.76
C VAL A 161 15.11 -2.18 -24.40
N ALA A 162 15.98 -1.45 -23.71
CA ALA A 162 17.30 -1.09 -24.21
C ALA A 162 18.20 -2.32 -24.44
N ALA A 163 18.13 -3.34 -23.58
CA ALA A 163 18.85 -4.59 -23.75
C ALA A 163 18.32 -5.40 -24.95
N ALA A 164 16.99 -5.45 -25.14
CA ALA A 164 16.38 -6.11 -26.30
C ALA A 164 16.81 -5.44 -27.62
N TRP A 165 16.80 -4.11 -27.67
CA TRP A 165 17.28 -3.35 -28.83
C TRP A 165 18.76 -3.59 -29.14
N ARG A 166 19.63 -3.67 -28.12
CA ARG A 166 21.04 -4.03 -28.31
C ARG A 166 21.18 -5.44 -28.90
N ARG A 167 20.43 -6.41 -28.41
CA ARG A 167 20.43 -7.79 -28.94
C ARG A 167 19.95 -7.85 -30.39
N LEU A 168 18.89 -7.11 -30.73
CA LEU A 168 18.42 -7.00 -32.11
C LEU A 168 19.49 -6.41 -33.05
N ARG A 169 20.16 -5.34 -32.63
CA ARG A 169 21.26 -4.73 -33.40
C ARG A 169 22.43 -5.69 -33.58
N VAL A 170 22.85 -6.38 -32.52
CA VAL A 170 23.94 -7.37 -32.58
C VAL A 170 23.57 -8.53 -33.51
N ASN A 171 22.36 -9.09 -33.38
CA ASN A 171 21.91 -10.17 -34.26
C ASN A 171 21.77 -9.72 -35.72
N ALA A 172 21.32 -8.48 -35.97
CA ALA A 172 21.24 -7.93 -37.32
C ALA A 172 22.63 -7.69 -37.96
N LEU A 173 23.66 -7.41 -37.15
CA LEU A 173 25.04 -7.21 -37.62
C LEU A 173 25.82 -8.52 -37.80
N ILE A 174 25.50 -9.57 -37.04
CA ILE A 174 26.14 -10.91 -37.16
C ILE A 174 25.39 -11.80 -38.16
N GLY A 175 24.14 -11.49 -38.47
CA GLY A 175 23.30 -12.21 -39.44
C GLY A 175 23.43 -11.75 -40.90
N CYS A 176 24.44 -10.96 -41.24
CA CYS A 176 24.86 -10.64 -42.62
C CYS A 176 26.23 -11.25 -42.88
#